data_AF-A0A945VHT1-F1
#
_entry.id   AF-A0A945VHT1-F1
#
_cell.length_a   1.000
_cell.length_b   1.000
_cell.length_c   1.000
_cell.angle_alpha   90.00
_cell.angle_beta   90.00
_cell.angle_gamma   90.00
#
_symmetry.space_group_name_H-M   'P 1'
#
loop_
_entity.id
_entity.type
_entity.pdbx_description
1 polymer ?
#
loop_
_entity_poly.entity_id
_entity_poly.type
_entity_poly.pdbx_seq_one_letter_code
_entity_poly.pdbx_strand_id
1 'polypeptide(L)'
;MIKQNIFNCIILIVSISSFLISQTRTEKEPKSYFWGLINIPYDNSSEKVPIYDRLFRNREFASPITYMPIEMRYGLGVTGKLTGSAATPSAGDLDNWIWFDKKVTSLDQGIENIAGSSLDIDFGMINIPNLIMKTSWMNIMTGFNYRSSSIFSPKSIPNDWKEGTPLNEKMIQFKPDIKEYLITNSLQWQPYNSWYLSLRYGYGLAFSNFYFDDELETMNESPKGSGTSMSIGFGFRYIIDPGKSNRFSIGFDLRHSYTKINKIDDPQDVTPVNRFDIANYGLYLTLSTFYGGKKTTGDEAKSIYYEKDYISAKRKFLEFINAYPNHSNKYRALKFIKMCNKRIPYQIMEEGLYFDDIGDSEKALDKYIKARARVITNDSLIVKSLNFRIDEIARKWMNSAELLLDRGFYKDALNLVKKISQFSEVDQKTLDKFNSYVILEQGQKLQTILILGKAMTKYSEALKLNSELESNIRALQYQAGIQLVELADNVKDFDEIVLAIQSLEEASKLTSSIGQRNEQLLKDLKLKLNKYSEYKSKMIIDYEMSKARYVQAIARAPRLTIGMTLPLIEELLGKPHDKVVSNDLNQKEQLWIYFLKDKSLELSFKDFILFKVEEK
;
A
#
# COMPACT_ATOMS: atom_id res chain seq x y z
N MET A 1 38.18 3.25 58.78
CA MET A 1 38.25 2.02 57.94
C MET A 1 36.93 1.24 57.82
N ILE A 2 36.09 1.11 58.86
CA ILE A 2 34.87 0.28 58.82
C ILE A 2 33.74 0.86 57.92
N LYS A 3 33.64 2.19 57.75
CA LYS A 3 32.61 2.83 56.90
C LYS A 3 32.83 2.66 55.38
N GLN A 4 34.08 2.41 54.95
CA GLN A 4 34.43 2.30 53.53
C GLN A 4 34.13 0.89 52.97
N ASN A 5 34.19 -0.14 53.83
CA ASN A 5 33.84 -1.51 53.48
C ASN A 5 32.33 -1.73 53.34
N ILE A 6 31.50 -0.98 54.08
CA ILE A 6 30.03 -1.07 53.97
C ILE A 6 29.55 -0.46 52.65
N PHE A 7 30.13 0.66 52.22
CA PHE A 7 29.82 1.28 50.92
C PHE A 7 30.24 0.40 49.74
N ASN A 8 31.42 -0.22 49.82
CA ASN A 8 31.89 -1.16 48.80
C ASN A 8 31.06 -2.47 48.78
N CYS A 9 30.61 -2.98 49.94
CA CYS A 9 29.69 -4.12 49.99
C CYS A 9 28.31 -3.80 49.41
N ILE A 10 27.77 -2.59 49.60
CA ILE A 10 26.50 -2.18 49.00
C ILE A 10 26.64 -2.06 47.47
N ILE A 11 27.74 -1.50 46.96
CA ILE A 11 28.02 -1.45 45.51
C ILE A 11 28.24 -2.87 44.93
N LEU A 12 28.83 -3.80 45.70
CA LEU A 12 29.01 -5.20 45.29
C LEU A 12 27.67 -5.97 45.29
N ILE A 13 26.80 -5.74 46.27
CA ILE A 13 25.47 -6.40 46.36
C ILE A 13 24.51 -5.84 45.29
N VAL A 14 24.61 -4.55 44.94
CA VAL A 14 23.87 -3.94 43.82
C VAL A 14 24.40 -4.44 42.46
N SER A 15 25.69 -4.78 42.36
CA SER A 15 26.26 -5.34 41.11
C SER A 15 26.09 -6.87 40.96
N ILE A 16 25.92 -7.62 42.05
CA ILE A 16 25.71 -9.07 42.03
C ILE A 16 24.21 -9.44 41.89
N SER A 17 23.29 -8.61 42.39
CA SER A 17 21.84 -8.83 42.20
C SER A 17 21.36 -8.67 40.75
N SER A 18 22.16 -8.06 39.87
CA SER A 18 21.88 -7.96 38.42
C SER A 18 22.10 -9.24 37.61
N PHE A 19 22.52 -10.36 38.22
CA PHE A 19 22.81 -11.61 37.50
C PHE A 19 21.80 -12.75 37.68
N LEU A 20 20.67 -12.52 38.36
CA LEU A 20 19.68 -13.59 38.60
C LEU A 20 18.26 -13.17 38.21
N ILE A 21 17.95 -13.22 36.90
CA ILE A 21 16.56 -13.35 36.42
C ILE A 21 16.51 -14.38 35.28
N SER A 22 15.96 -15.54 35.65
CA SER A 22 15.00 -16.41 34.95
C SER A 22 15.16 -16.71 33.44
N GLN A 23 15.43 -17.98 33.15
CA GLN A 23 15.11 -18.60 31.87
C GLN A 23 13.59 -18.80 31.76
N THR A 24 12.93 -18.02 30.91
CA THR A 24 11.67 -18.42 30.29
C THR A 24 11.72 -18.11 28.80
N ARG A 25 11.16 -19.04 28.02
CA ARG A 25 11.13 -19.02 26.54
C ARG A 25 10.03 -18.05 26.10
N THR A 26 10.34 -16.78 26.01
CA THR A 26 9.50 -15.73 25.42
C THR A 26 10.35 -14.91 24.44
N GLU A 27 9.73 -14.26 23.46
CA GLU A 27 10.39 -13.47 22.42
C GLU A 27 11.56 -12.65 22.99
N LYS A 28 12.76 -12.82 22.41
CA LYS A 28 14.00 -12.31 23.01
C LYS A 28 13.92 -10.80 23.24
N GLU A 29 13.92 -10.41 24.52
CA GLU A 29 13.87 -9.01 24.94
C GLU A 29 15.06 -8.19 24.37
N PRO A 30 14.86 -6.88 24.12
CA PRO A 30 15.95 -5.99 23.71
C PRO A 30 17.10 -6.03 24.73
N LYS A 31 18.34 -6.06 24.25
CA LYS A 31 19.52 -5.96 25.14
C LYS A 31 19.57 -4.56 25.73
N SER A 32 19.36 -4.48 27.04
CA SER A 32 19.48 -3.27 27.84
C SER A 32 20.91 -3.11 28.35
N TYR A 33 21.49 -1.93 28.14
CA TYR A 33 22.81 -1.52 28.63
C TYR A 33 22.66 -0.26 29.48
N PHE A 34 23.60 -0.05 30.42
CA PHE A 34 23.59 1.09 31.36
C PHE A 34 22.22 1.27 32.05
N TRP A 35 21.73 0.20 32.69
CA TRP A 35 20.46 0.21 33.46
C TRP A 35 19.24 0.67 32.64
N GLY A 36 19.12 0.26 31.38
CA GLY A 36 17.97 0.60 30.53
C GLY A 36 18.07 1.94 29.82
N LEU A 37 19.17 2.67 29.97
CA LEU A 37 19.41 3.92 29.23
C LEU A 37 19.65 3.66 27.75
N ILE A 38 20.27 2.54 27.41
CA ILE A 38 20.54 2.13 26.03
C ILE A 38 19.82 0.80 25.80
N ASN A 39 18.70 0.86 25.09
CA ASN A 39 17.95 -0.31 24.68
C ASN A 39 18.26 -0.61 23.21
N ILE A 40 18.94 -1.73 22.96
CA ILE A 40 19.26 -2.19 21.62
C ILE A 40 18.30 -3.34 21.28
N PRO A 41 17.38 -3.17 20.31
CA PRO A 41 16.47 -4.23 19.90
C PRO A 41 17.25 -5.45 19.39
N TYR A 42 16.76 -6.64 19.74
CA TYR A 42 17.36 -7.90 19.32
C TYR A 42 17.12 -8.09 17.81
N ASP A 43 18.20 -8.22 17.04
CA ASP A 43 18.12 -8.40 15.60
C ASP A 43 17.91 -9.89 15.28
N ASN A 44 16.66 -10.31 15.13
CA ASN A 44 16.33 -11.61 14.54
C ASN A 44 16.41 -11.59 13.01
N SER A 45 16.67 -10.42 12.41
CA SER A 45 16.69 -10.26 10.97
C SER A 45 18.08 -10.55 10.39
N SER A 46 18.13 -11.15 9.19
CA SER A 46 19.38 -11.45 8.47
C SER A 46 20.16 -10.20 8.06
N GLU A 47 19.56 -9.01 8.14
CA GLU A 47 20.19 -7.75 7.79
C GLU A 47 20.48 -6.93 9.03
N LYS A 48 21.72 -7.03 9.51
CA LYS A 48 22.14 -6.34 10.72
C LYS A 48 21.97 -4.83 10.56
N VAL A 49 21.11 -4.21 11.37
CA VAL A 49 21.09 -2.74 11.46
C VAL A 49 22.50 -2.27 11.82
N PRO A 50 23.11 -1.36 11.04
CA PRO A 50 24.46 -0.89 11.33
C PRO A 50 24.53 -0.37 12.77
N ILE A 51 25.53 -0.83 13.54
CA ILE A 51 25.72 -0.44 14.95
C ILE A 51 25.76 1.09 15.10
N TYR A 52 26.37 1.76 14.12
CA TYR A 52 26.39 3.22 14.06
C TYR A 52 24.99 3.84 13.99
N ASP A 53 24.09 3.32 13.15
CA ASP A 53 22.72 3.84 13.05
C ASP A 53 21.92 3.59 14.33
N ARG A 54 22.20 2.48 15.05
CA ARG A 54 21.59 2.16 16.36
C ARG A 54 22.04 3.11 17.47
N LEU A 55 23.34 3.38 17.54
CA LEU A 55 23.91 4.15 18.65
C LEU A 55 23.74 5.67 18.45
N PHE A 56 23.87 6.15 17.22
CA PHE A 56 23.96 7.60 16.94
C PHE A 56 22.77 8.16 16.14
N ARG A 57 21.97 7.31 15.50
CA ARG A 57 20.86 7.74 14.62
C ARG A 57 19.51 7.08 14.95
N ASN A 58 19.31 6.67 16.18
CA ASN A 58 18.01 6.11 16.63
C ASN A 58 16.88 7.14 16.61
N ARG A 59 17.23 8.43 16.63
CA ARG A 59 16.31 9.57 16.63
C ARG A 59 16.52 10.51 15.45
N GLU A 60 16.90 9.93 14.31
CA GLU A 60 17.26 10.67 13.10
C GLU A 60 16.15 11.57 12.58
N PHE A 61 14.89 11.24 12.84
CA PHE A 61 13.73 11.99 12.33
C PHE A 61 12.96 12.70 13.45
N ALA A 62 13.54 12.83 14.64
CA ALA A 62 12.89 13.48 15.76
C ALA A 62 12.64 14.97 15.46
N SER A 63 11.50 15.49 15.93
CA SER A 63 11.19 16.91 15.84
C SER A 63 12.23 17.76 16.60
N PRO A 64 12.51 19.00 16.17
CA PRO A 64 13.44 19.87 16.89
C PRO A 64 12.93 20.20 18.30
N ILE A 65 13.85 20.49 19.21
CA ILE A 65 13.51 21.18 20.46
C ILE A 65 13.33 22.65 20.09
N THR A 66 12.21 23.24 20.47
CA THR A 66 11.83 24.59 20.01
C THR A 66 12.14 25.65 21.07
N TYR A 67 11.83 25.32 22.32
CA TYR A 67 11.87 26.26 23.43
C TYR A 67 12.10 25.53 24.75
N MET A 68 12.89 26.14 25.63
CA MET A 68 13.13 25.67 27.00
C MET A 68 12.92 26.89 27.92
N PRO A 69 11.75 27.02 28.58
CA PRO A 69 11.44 28.22 29.37
C PRO A 69 12.39 28.41 30.54
N ILE A 70 12.77 27.31 31.20
CA ILE A 70 13.62 27.36 32.38
C ILE A 70 14.48 26.11 32.52
N GLU A 71 15.74 26.29 32.89
CA GLU A 71 16.63 25.26 33.40
C GLU A 71 17.31 25.78 34.67
N MET A 72 17.10 25.10 35.79
CA MET A 72 17.66 25.46 37.09
C MET A 72 18.77 24.48 37.46
N ARG A 73 19.86 25.00 37.99
CA ARG A 73 20.99 24.25 38.49
C ARG A 73 21.33 24.72 39.89
N TYR A 74 21.48 23.77 40.80
CA TYR A 74 21.99 24.03 42.14
C TYR A 74 23.08 23.03 42.46
N GLY A 75 24.23 23.52 42.92
CA GLY A 75 25.38 22.67 43.08
C GLY A 75 26.41 23.19 44.04
N LEU A 76 27.39 22.32 44.28
CA LEU A 76 28.54 22.55 45.14
C LEU A 76 29.79 22.61 44.28
N GLY A 77 30.73 23.46 44.65
CA GLY A 77 31.98 23.60 43.93
C GLY A 77 33.08 24.20 44.78
N VAL A 78 34.27 24.23 44.20
CA VAL A 78 35.48 24.84 44.78
C VAL A 78 35.97 25.96 43.87
N THR A 79 36.28 27.10 44.48
CA THR A 79 36.84 28.29 43.83
C THR A 79 38.35 28.27 43.97
N GLY A 80 39.04 27.61 43.06
CA GLY A 80 40.48 27.40 43.17
C GLY A 80 41.06 26.64 41.99
N LYS A 81 42.27 26.13 42.15
CA LYS A 81 42.88 25.19 41.21
C LYS A 81 42.59 23.75 41.64
N LEU A 82 42.24 22.91 40.69
CA LEU A 82 42.22 21.46 40.87
C LEU A 82 43.60 20.89 40.54
N THR A 83 44.17 20.12 41.46
CA THR A 83 45.47 19.46 41.34
C THR A 83 45.38 17.97 41.69
N GLY A 84 46.40 17.19 41.37
CA GLY A 84 46.44 15.76 41.69
C GLY A 84 45.84 14.85 40.59
N SER A 85 45.67 13.57 40.91
CA SER A 85 45.19 12.55 39.96
C SER A 85 43.69 12.26 40.16
N ALA A 86 43.05 11.56 39.22
CA ALA A 86 41.66 11.12 39.39
C ALA A 86 41.46 10.21 40.63
N ALA A 87 42.51 9.50 41.09
CA ALA A 87 42.48 8.68 42.29
C ALA A 87 42.74 9.46 43.58
N THR A 88 43.38 10.63 43.47
CA THR A 88 43.77 11.50 44.59
C THR A 88 43.56 12.97 44.21
N PRO A 89 42.29 13.39 44.02
CA PRO A 89 42.01 14.77 43.68
C PRO A 89 42.33 15.67 44.87
N SER A 90 42.94 16.82 44.58
CA SER A 90 43.20 17.88 45.55
C SER A 90 42.71 19.20 44.96
N ALA A 91 42.31 20.12 45.83
CA ALA A 91 42.02 21.49 45.44
C ALA A 91 42.78 22.41 46.39
N GLY A 92 43.30 23.50 45.83
CA GLY A 92 44.00 24.51 46.59
C GLY A 92 43.69 25.89 46.04
N ASP A 93 44.20 26.90 46.73
CA ASP A 93 44.03 28.27 46.30
C ASP A 93 44.68 28.51 44.92
N LEU A 94 44.15 29.48 44.19
CA LEU A 94 44.71 29.90 42.91
C LEU A 94 46.06 30.60 43.15
N ASP A 95 46.95 30.55 42.17
CA ASP A 95 48.20 31.31 42.23
C ASP A 95 47.95 32.70 41.62
N ASN A 96 48.33 33.77 42.31
CA ASN A 96 48.26 35.16 41.82
C ASN A 96 46.87 35.58 41.29
N TRP A 97 45.82 35.27 42.04
CA TRP A 97 44.43 35.53 41.65
C TRP A 97 43.83 36.80 42.25
N ILE A 98 44.54 37.44 43.18
CA ILE A 98 44.22 38.78 43.69
C ILE A 98 45.39 39.69 43.34
N TRP A 99 45.06 40.86 42.81
CA TRP A 99 46.01 41.91 42.50
C TRP A 99 45.75 43.11 43.42
N PHE A 100 46.85 43.79 43.76
CA PHE A 100 46.86 44.84 44.76
C PHE A 100 47.46 46.13 44.19
N ASP A 101 46.99 47.27 44.67
CA ASP A 101 47.55 48.60 44.36
C ASP A 101 48.84 48.89 45.15
N LYS A 102 49.02 48.21 46.29
CA LYS A 102 50.14 48.36 47.21
C LYS A 102 50.73 46.98 47.52
N LYS A 103 51.99 46.94 47.96
CA LYS A 103 52.64 45.69 48.36
C LYS A 103 52.09 45.23 49.72
N VAL A 104 51.21 44.24 49.70
CA VAL A 104 50.56 43.65 50.89
C VAL A 104 50.72 42.13 50.91
N THR A 105 50.40 41.52 52.04
CA THR A 105 50.39 40.08 52.26
C THR A 105 49.32 39.41 51.39
N SER A 106 49.67 38.33 50.70
CA SER A 106 48.70 37.54 49.93
C SER A 106 47.72 36.82 50.86
N LEU A 107 46.48 36.66 50.41
CA LEU A 107 45.50 35.82 51.08
C LEU A 107 45.84 34.34 50.82
N ASP A 108 46.03 33.55 51.87
CA ASP A 108 46.26 32.10 51.80
C ASP A 108 45.00 31.36 52.29
N GLN A 109 44.45 30.49 51.46
CA GLN A 109 43.17 29.82 51.69
C GLN A 109 43.28 28.30 51.64
N GLY A 110 42.65 27.62 52.62
CA GLY A 110 42.45 26.18 52.60
C GLY A 110 41.27 25.75 51.71
N ILE A 111 41.12 24.45 51.48
CA ILE A 111 40.02 23.91 50.66
C ILE A 111 38.63 24.26 51.25
N GLU A 112 38.53 24.32 52.57
CA GLU A 112 37.35 24.73 53.31
C GLU A 112 36.96 26.19 53.03
N ASN A 113 37.94 27.05 52.72
CA ASN A 113 37.71 28.47 52.47
C ASN A 113 37.32 28.78 51.03
N ILE A 114 37.52 27.82 50.13
CA ILE A 114 37.17 27.96 48.72
C ILE A 114 35.95 27.11 48.31
N ALA A 115 35.45 26.28 49.22
CA ALA A 115 34.24 25.50 49.00
C ALA A 115 32.99 26.37 49.11
N GLY A 116 32.06 26.21 48.17
CA GLY A 116 30.86 27.01 48.09
C GLY A 116 29.71 26.34 47.35
N SER A 117 28.63 27.10 47.23
CA SER A 117 27.45 26.71 46.44
C SER A 117 27.17 27.75 45.36
N SER A 118 26.42 27.32 44.35
CA SER A 118 25.91 28.24 43.34
C SER A 118 24.54 27.82 42.83
N LEU A 119 23.68 28.82 42.67
CA LEU A 119 22.41 28.76 41.98
C LEU A 119 22.59 29.36 40.58
N ASP A 120 22.12 28.65 39.56
CA ASP A 120 22.28 29.03 38.16
C ASP A 120 20.97 28.73 37.42
N ILE A 121 20.36 29.77 36.85
CA ILE A 121 19.04 29.67 36.23
C ILE A 121 19.10 30.26 34.82
N ASP A 122 18.89 29.41 33.82
CA ASP A 122 18.67 29.84 32.44
C ASP A 122 17.19 30.05 32.18
N PHE A 123 16.86 31.16 31.51
CA PHE A 123 15.50 31.56 31.18
C PHE A 123 15.35 31.78 29.67
N GLY A 124 14.17 31.42 29.16
CA GLY A 124 13.73 31.79 27.82
C GLY A 124 14.64 31.28 26.72
N MET A 125 15.17 30.07 26.84
CA MET A 125 16.11 29.54 25.87
C MET A 125 15.38 29.14 24.58
N ILE A 126 15.83 29.69 23.45
CA ILE A 126 15.23 29.49 22.12
C ILE A 126 16.21 28.76 21.22
N ASN A 127 15.72 27.83 20.40
CA ASN A 127 16.53 27.17 19.39
C ASN A 127 16.72 28.10 18.17
N ILE A 128 17.79 28.91 18.19
CA ILE A 128 18.08 29.90 17.13
C ILE A 128 18.22 29.24 15.74
N PRO A 129 19.01 28.14 15.56
CA PRO A 129 19.09 27.44 14.28
C PRO A 129 17.73 26.99 13.73
N ASN A 130 16.85 26.51 14.60
CA ASN A 130 15.49 26.14 14.20
C ASN A 130 14.61 27.37 13.93
N LEU A 131 14.76 28.47 14.67
CA LEU A 131 13.95 29.67 14.48
C LEU A 131 14.22 30.31 13.11
N ILE A 132 15.48 30.53 12.78
CA ILE A 132 15.94 31.26 11.58
C ILE A 132 15.94 30.36 10.35
N MET A 133 16.56 29.18 10.44
CA MET A 133 16.82 28.32 9.29
C MET A 133 15.83 27.16 9.18
N LYS A 134 14.88 27.03 10.13
CA LYS A 134 13.97 25.87 10.25
C LYS A 134 14.72 24.53 10.29
N THR A 135 15.96 24.55 10.76
CA THR A 135 16.80 23.35 10.84
C THR A 135 16.43 22.52 12.07
N SER A 136 16.33 21.19 11.88
CA SER A 136 16.02 20.25 12.97
C SER A 136 17.16 19.31 13.36
N TRP A 137 18.33 19.42 12.70
CA TRP A 137 19.47 18.53 12.95
C TRP A 137 20.36 18.99 14.12
N MET A 138 20.28 20.25 14.51
CA MET A 138 21.10 20.86 15.55
C MET A 138 20.21 21.63 16.52
N ASN A 139 20.21 21.20 17.78
CA ASN A 139 19.53 21.92 18.86
C ASN A 139 20.58 22.74 19.61
N ILE A 140 20.70 24.02 19.24
CA ILE A 140 21.47 25.01 20.00
C ILE A 140 20.47 25.96 20.63
N MET A 141 20.35 25.85 21.94
CA MET A 141 19.46 26.66 22.76
C MET A 141 20.22 27.88 23.25
N THR A 142 19.76 29.08 22.89
CA THR A 142 20.36 30.34 23.34
C THR A 142 19.41 31.05 24.29
N GLY A 143 19.90 31.50 25.45
CA GLY A 143 19.07 32.15 26.46
C GLY A 143 19.84 33.12 27.35
N PHE A 144 19.13 33.65 28.33
CA PHE A 144 19.69 34.50 29.38
C PHE A 144 19.86 33.72 30.66
N ASN A 145 20.90 34.05 31.41
CA ASN A 145 21.25 33.36 32.62
C ASN A 145 21.45 34.32 33.77
N TYR A 146 20.90 33.95 34.92
CA TYR A 146 21.27 34.52 36.20
C TYR A 146 22.02 33.46 37.00
N ARG A 147 23.17 33.83 37.54
CA ARG A 147 23.94 32.98 38.44
C ARG A 147 24.34 33.74 39.68
N SER A 148 24.23 33.06 40.82
CA SER A 148 24.74 33.52 42.10
C SER A 148 25.62 32.44 42.71
N SER A 149 26.73 32.84 43.33
CA SER A 149 27.64 31.93 44.01
C SER A 149 28.25 32.59 45.24
N SER A 150 28.42 31.79 46.29
CA SER A 150 29.08 32.21 47.51
C SER A 150 29.82 31.02 48.16
N ILE A 151 30.79 31.33 49.02
CA ILE A 151 31.57 30.34 49.77
C ILE A 151 30.97 30.10 51.16
N PHE A 152 31.16 28.89 51.69
CA PHE A 152 30.58 28.48 52.97
C PHE A 152 31.35 29.03 54.17
N SER A 153 32.68 28.89 54.15
CA SER A 153 33.55 29.21 55.29
C SER A 153 34.64 30.19 54.88
N PRO A 154 34.33 31.48 54.67
CA PRO A 154 35.31 32.49 54.24
C PRO A 154 36.49 32.64 55.22
N LYS A 155 37.63 33.14 54.70
CA LYS A 155 38.87 33.35 55.47
C LYS A 155 39.01 34.82 55.86
N SER A 156 39.48 35.10 57.07
CA SER A 156 39.82 36.47 57.50
C SER A 156 40.87 37.09 56.58
N ILE A 157 40.68 38.37 56.23
CA ILE A 157 41.67 39.10 55.43
C ILE A 157 42.94 39.40 56.27
N PRO A 158 44.12 39.50 55.65
CA PRO A 158 45.33 39.96 56.32
C PRO A 158 45.17 41.35 56.97
N ASN A 159 45.82 41.58 58.12
CA ASN A 159 45.67 42.83 58.87
C ASN A 159 46.19 44.06 58.11
N ASP A 160 47.23 43.89 57.29
CA ASP A 160 47.80 44.95 56.45
C ASP A 160 46.87 45.39 55.30
N TRP A 161 45.77 44.67 55.04
CA TRP A 161 44.74 45.13 54.09
C TRP A 161 43.81 46.18 54.69
N LYS A 162 43.64 46.18 56.01
CA LYS A 162 42.69 47.05 56.72
C LYS A 162 43.37 48.10 57.61
N GLU A 163 44.70 48.06 57.72
CA GLU A 163 45.47 49.02 58.50
C GLU A 163 45.24 50.46 58.00
N GLY A 164 44.87 51.37 58.92
CA GLY A 164 44.57 52.76 58.58
C GLY A 164 43.21 53.00 57.92
N THR A 165 42.38 51.97 57.76
CA THR A 165 41.02 52.07 57.19
C THR A 165 39.95 52.03 58.28
N PRO A 166 38.70 52.46 58.00
CA PRO A 166 37.55 52.25 58.89
C PRO A 166 37.28 50.78 59.28
N LEU A 167 37.88 49.80 58.59
CA LEU A 167 37.72 48.37 58.86
C LEU A 167 38.75 47.80 59.84
N ASN A 168 39.73 48.61 60.31
CA ASN A 168 40.88 48.13 61.07
C ASN A 168 40.51 47.29 62.32
N GLU A 169 39.51 47.74 63.08
CA GLU A 169 39.06 47.08 64.31
C GLU A 169 38.07 45.94 64.08
N LYS A 170 37.58 45.75 62.85
CA LYS A 170 36.53 44.76 62.53
C LYS A 170 37.10 43.40 62.13
N MET A 171 36.37 42.33 62.44
CA MET A 171 36.64 40.99 61.90
C MET A 171 36.07 40.82 60.49
N ILE A 172 36.85 41.24 59.49
CA ILE A 172 36.49 41.12 58.07
C ILE A 172 37.04 39.83 57.46
N GLN A 173 36.18 39.15 56.69
CA GLN A 173 36.52 37.94 55.94
C GLN A 173 36.34 38.17 54.42
N PHE A 174 37.19 37.54 53.62
CA PHE A 174 37.06 37.53 52.17
C PHE A 174 36.01 36.49 51.76
N LYS A 175 34.84 36.96 51.32
CA LYS A 175 33.68 36.16 50.94
C LYS A 175 33.09 36.68 49.62
N PRO A 176 33.62 36.29 48.45
CA PRO A 176 33.10 36.77 47.18
C PRO A 176 31.64 36.28 47.00
N ASP A 177 30.68 37.19 47.12
CA ASP A 177 29.28 37.03 46.74
C ASP A 177 29.11 37.54 45.31
N ILE A 178 29.17 36.60 44.36
CA ILE A 178 29.18 36.93 42.94
C ILE A 178 27.78 36.77 42.37
N LYS A 179 27.32 37.80 41.65
CA LYS A 179 26.10 37.81 40.84
C LYS A 179 26.47 38.03 39.39
N GLU A 180 25.97 37.17 38.52
CA GLU A 180 26.39 37.10 37.12
C GLU A 180 25.19 37.04 36.20
N TYR A 181 25.30 37.77 35.10
CA TYR A 181 24.27 37.86 34.06
C TYR A 181 24.92 37.48 32.74
N LEU A 182 24.57 36.30 32.23
CA LEU A 182 25.25 35.70 31.07
C LEU A 182 24.28 35.46 29.92
N ILE A 183 24.81 35.50 28.70
CA ILE A 183 24.16 34.90 27.53
C ILE A 183 24.72 33.48 27.40
N THR A 184 23.83 32.51 27.27
CA THR A 184 24.20 31.09 27.26
C THR A 184 23.81 30.42 25.96
N ASN A 185 24.65 29.49 25.52
CA ASN A 185 24.42 28.62 24.37
C ASN A 185 24.57 27.17 24.84
N SER A 186 23.53 26.36 24.68
CA SER A 186 23.51 24.95 25.04
C SER A 186 23.27 24.08 23.80
N LEU A 187 24.26 23.26 23.45
CA LEU A 187 24.13 22.20 22.47
C LEU A 187 23.55 20.96 23.15
N GLN A 188 22.42 20.48 22.62
CA GLN A 188 21.75 19.29 23.15
C GLN A 188 21.84 18.13 22.15
N TRP A 189 22.53 17.07 22.56
CA TRP A 189 22.64 15.84 21.78
C TRP A 189 21.81 14.73 22.43
N GLN A 190 20.75 14.31 21.73
CA GLN A 190 19.78 13.33 22.21
C GLN A 190 19.77 12.06 21.34
N PRO A 191 20.63 11.07 21.62
CA PRO A 191 20.65 9.82 20.86
C PRO A 191 19.48 8.89 21.19
N TYR A 192 18.89 8.97 22.39
CA TYR A 192 17.79 8.10 22.84
C TYR A 192 16.60 8.88 23.40
N ASN A 193 15.48 8.20 23.63
CA ASN A 193 14.25 8.84 24.11
C ASN A 193 14.34 9.28 25.56
N SER A 194 15.04 8.51 26.39
CA SER A 194 15.07 8.64 27.85
C SER A 194 16.14 9.61 28.36
N TRP A 195 17.11 10.03 27.54
CA TRP A 195 18.19 10.90 28.01
C TRP A 195 18.82 11.74 26.88
N TYR A 196 19.56 12.77 27.27
CA TYR A 196 20.39 13.59 26.39
C TYR A 196 21.65 14.10 27.11
N LEU A 197 22.66 14.48 26.33
CA LEU A 197 23.83 15.21 26.80
C LEU A 197 23.69 16.70 26.46
N SER A 198 24.16 17.55 27.36
CA SER A 198 24.18 19.00 27.21
C SER A 198 25.61 19.52 27.26
N LEU A 199 26.00 20.32 26.29
CA LEU A 199 27.24 21.09 26.29
C LEU A 199 26.88 22.56 26.32
N ARG A 200 27.23 23.26 27.41
CA ARG A 200 26.85 24.65 27.65
C ARG A 200 28.07 25.55 27.66
N TYR A 201 27.94 26.70 27.03
CA TYR A 201 28.87 27.82 27.16
C TYR A 201 28.10 29.09 27.53
N GLY A 202 28.62 29.89 28.44
CA GLY A 202 28.04 31.17 28.84
C GLY A 202 29.09 32.26 28.96
N TYR A 203 28.74 33.49 28.58
CA TYR A 203 29.60 34.66 28.74
C TYR A 203 28.77 35.89 29.07
N GLY A 204 29.30 36.78 29.92
CA GLY A 204 28.59 37.99 30.30
C GLY A 204 29.26 38.77 31.42
N LEU A 205 28.44 39.46 32.20
CA LEU A 205 28.86 40.40 33.23
C LEU A 205 28.85 39.75 34.61
N ALA A 206 29.76 40.19 35.46
CA ALA A 206 29.86 39.76 36.85
C ALA A 206 29.94 40.97 37.76
N PHE A 207 29.28 40.85 38.91
CA PHE A 207 29.27 41.83 39.99
C PHE A 207 29.56 41.08 41.28
N SER A 208 30.35 41.67 42.17
CA SER A 208 30.75 41.00 43.40
C SER A 208 30.81 41.99 44.55
N ASN A 209 30.20 41.64 45.67
CA ASN A 209 30.66 42.13 46.97
C ASN A 209 31.63 41.07 47.49
N PHE A 210 32.71 41.44 48.17
CA PHE A 210 33.71 40.44 48.58
C PHE A 210 34.22 40.53 50.02
N TYR A 211 33.71 41.48 50.82
CA TYR A 211 33.95 41.53 52.27
C TYR A 211 32.69 41.19 53.07
N PHE A 212 32.88 40.30 54.04
CA PHE A 212 31.87 39.88 55.01
C PHE A 212 32.33 40.31 56.40
N ASP A 213 31.45 40.99 57.12
CA ASP A 213 31.64 41.38 58.51
C ASP A 213 31.16 40.23 59.41
N ASP A 214 32.12 39.54 60.03
CA ASP A 214 31.86 38.36 60.86
C ASP A 214 31.12 38.71 62.15
N GLU A 215 31.28 39.94 62.66
CA GLU A 215 30.60 40.41 63.87
C GLU A 215 29.13 40.74 63.62
N LEU A 216 28.84 41.34 62.45
CA LEU A 216 27.48 41.71 62.05
C LEU A 216 26.76 40.61 61.25
N GLU A 217 27.44 39.51 60.92
CA GLU A 217 26.98 38.44 60.04
C GLU A 217 26.40 38.94 58.71
N THR A 218 26.94 40.04 58.17
CA THR A 218 26.41 40.69 56.97
C THR A 218 27.48 40.94 55.91
N MET A 219 27.03 41.00 54.66
CA MET A 219 27.88 41.36 53.54
C MET A 219 28.07 42.87 53.49
N ASN A 220 29.32 43.34 53.38
CA ASN A 220 29.59 44.76 53.27
C ASN A 220 29.06 45.30 51.94
N GLU A 221 28.47 46.50 51.98
CA GLU A 221 28.05 47.19 50.76
C GLU A 221 29.25 47.76 49.99
N SER A 222 30.37 48.05 50.64
CA SER A 222 31.62 48.51 50.01
C SER A 222 32.78 47.72 50.60
N PRO A 223 33.78 47.29 49.82
CA PRO A 223 33.99 47.56 48.39
C PRO A 223 33.15 46.65 47.47
N LYS A 224 32.82 47.18 46.27
CA LYS A 224 32.13 46.44 45.20
C LYS A 224 33.06 46.20 44.03
N GLY A 225 32.81 45.14 43.28
CA GLY A 225 33.57 44.79 42.09
C GLY A 225 32.67 44.51 40.90
N SER A 226 33.13 44.86 39.71
CA SER A 226 32.51 44.46 38.45
C SER A 226 33.53 43.95 37.44
N GLY A 227 33.04 43.15 36.48
CA GLY A 227 33.86 42.63 35.40
C GLY A 227 33.09 41.64 34.53
N THR A 228 33.77 40.58 34.09
CA THR A 228 33.24 39.61 33.13
C THR A 228 33.31 38.19 33.65
N SER A 229 32.38 37.34 33.22
CA SER A 229 32.37 35.93 33.56
C SER A 229 32.17 35.05 32.34
N MET A 230 32.78 33.88 32.38
CA MET A 230 32.54 32.81 31.43
C MET A 230 32.30 31.49 32.14
N SER A 231 31.54 30.60 31.51
CA SER A 231 31.30 29.26 32.04
C SER A 231 31.21 28.23 30.91
N ILE A 232 31.71 27.03 31.19
CA ILE A 232 31.53 25.84 30.38
C ILE A 232 30.93 24.72 31.24
N GLY A 233 29.94 24.04 30.71
CA GLY A 233 29.23 22.96 31.40
C GLY A 233 29.07 21.73 30.52
N PHE A 234 29.25 20.55 31.11
CA PHE A 234 28.90 19.27 30.49
C PHE A 234 27.89 18.55 31.37
N GLY A 235 26.77 18.18 30.76
CA GLY A 235 25.60 17.67 31.47
C GLY A 235 25.07 16.36 30.94
N PHE A 236 24.67 15.48 31.84
CA PHE A 236 23.77 14.36 31.54
C PHE A 236 22.37 14.70 32.03
N ARG A 237 21.34 14.34 31.26
CA ARG A 237 19.93 14.61 31.56
C ARG A 237 19.08 13.38 31.28
N TYR A 238 18.31 12.94 32.26
CA TYR A 238 17.28 11.91 32.15
C TYR A 238 15.91 12.56 31.99
N ILE A 239 15.11 12.08 31.03
CA ILE A 239 13.81 12.64 30.67
C ILE A 239 12.72 11.77 31.28
N ILE A 240 11.92 12.38 32.15
CA ILE A 240 10.87 11.71 32.92
C ILE A 240 9.67 11.36 32.02
N ASP A 241 9.26 12.29 31.15
CA ASP A 241 8.08 12.16 30.29
C ASP A 241 8.46 12.26 28.79
N PRO A 242 9.03 11.21 28.18
CA PRO A 242 9.58 11.32 26.84
C PRO A 242 8.53 11.45 25.71
N GLY A 243 7.27 11.08 25.96
CA GLY A 243 6.20 11.07 24.95
C GLY A 243 5.33 12.34 24.89
N LYS A 244 5.44 13.24 25.86
CA LYS A 244 4.61 14.46 25.93
C LYS A 244 5.20 15.60 25.10
N SER A 245 4.37 16.57 24.74
CA SER A 245 4.82 17.81 24.06
C SER A 245 5.72 18.66 24.97
N ASN A 246 5.42 18.65 26.27
CA ASN A 246 6.14 19.34 27.32
C ASN A 246 6.89 18.25 28.09
N ARG A 247 8.22 18.32 28.09
CA ARG A 247 9.09 17.28 28.63
C ARG A 247 9.85 17.85 29.82
N PHE A 248 9.99 17.04 30.85
CA PHE A 248 10.77 17.35 32.04
C PHE A 248 12.02 16.50 32.07
N SER A 249 13.14 17.08 32.49
CA SER A 249 14.36 16.33 32.74
C SER A 249 15.01 16.69 34.06
N ILE A 250 15.70 15.69 34.61
CA ILE A 250 16.55 15.79 35.78
C ILE A 250 17.94 15.29 35.41
N GLY A 251 18.98 15.88 35.96
CA GLY A 251 20.32 15.43 35.64
C GLY A 251 21.39 16.14 36.45
N PHE A 252 22.63 16.01 35.98
CA PHE A 252 23.78 16.60 36.64
C PHE A 252 24.67 17.31 35.63
N ASP A 253 25.30 18.41 36.03
CA ASP A 253 26.30 19.15 35.27
C ASP A 253 27.63 19.19 35.99
N LEU A 254 28.71 18.88 35.27
CA LEU A 254 30.05 19.30 35.62
C LEU A 254 30.28 20.68 35.01
N ARG A 255 30.59 21.67 35.85
CA ARG A 255 30.78 23.06 35.39
C ARG A 255 32.15 23.56 35.79
N HIS A 256 32.80 24.21 34.85
CA HIS A 256 33.91 25.11 35.11
C HIS A 256 33.49 26.55 34.78
N SER A 257 33.86 27.51 35.61
CA SER A 257 33.70 28.91 35.28
C SER A 257 34.89 29.74 35.69
N TYR A 258 35.08 30.85 34.99
CA TYR A 258 36.12 31.80 35.26
C TYR A 258 35.52 33.20 35.26
N THR A 259 35.64 33.88 36.40
CA THR A 259 35.07 35.19 36.66
C THR A 259 36.19 36.16 36.98
N LYS A 260 36.29 37.23 36.21
CA LYS A 260 37.30 38.27 36.37
C LYS A 260 36.61 39.55 36.86
N ILE A 261 36.97 40.00 38.05
CA ILE A 261 36.52 41.25 38.64
C ILE A 261 37.70 42.22 38.62
N ASN A 262 37.68 43.18 37.71
CA ASN A 262 38.82 44.06 37.41
C ASN A 262 38.50 45.55 37.48
N LYS A 263 37.30 45.89 37.95
CA LYS A 263 36.90 47.25 38.29
C LYS A 263 36.36 47.22 39.71
N ILE A 264 37.14 47.72 40.65
CA ILE A 264 36.77 47.83 42.06
C ILE A 264 36.30 49.26 42.32
N ASP A 265 35.11 49.38 42.89
CA ASP A 265 34.53 50.61 43.39
C ASP A 265 34.69 50.62 44.92
N ASP A 266 35.65 51.40 45.38
CA ASP A 266 36.00 51.55 46.78
C ASP A 266 36.13 53.04 47.16
N PRO A 267 35.00 53.75 47.32
CA PRO A 267 35.01 55.17 47.65
C PRO A 267 35.57 55.49 49.04
N GLN A 268 35.72 54.48 49.91
CA GLN A 268 36.21 54.63 51.28
C GLN A 268 37.68 54.21 51.43
N ASP A 269 38.35 53.79 50.35
CA ASP A 269 39.74 53.28 50.34
C ASP A 269 39.96 52.23 51.45
N VAL A 270 39.04 51.28 51.57
CA VAL A 270 39.04 50.22 52.58
C VAL A 270 39.74 48.93 52.13
N THR A 271 40.17 48.83 50.87
CA THR A 271 40.86 47.65 50.35
C THR A 271 42.08 47.98 49.50
N PRO A 272 43.19 47.23 49.61
CA PRO A 272 44.29 47.30 48.64
C PRO A 272 43.98 46.54 47.34
N VAL A 273 42.86 45.81 47.26
CA VAL A 273 42.51 44.92 46.14
C VAL A 273 42.00 45.75 44.95
N ASN A 274 42.68 45.65 43.81
CA ASN A 274 42.26 46.32 42.57
C ASN A 274 41.65 45.37 41.53
N ARG A 275 41.87 44.06 41.70
CA ARG A 275 41.32 43.01 40.84
C ARG A 275 41.38 41.67 41.57
N PHE A 276 40.42 40.80 41.29
CA PHE A 276 40.54 39.38 41.57
C PHE A 276 39.87 38.53 40.51
N ASP A 277 40.41 37.34 40.30
CA ASP A 277 39.94 36.35 39.34
C ASP A 277 39.58 35.06 40.07
N ILE A 278 38.42 34.49 39.75
CA ILE A 278 37.85 33.32 40.42
C ILE A 278 37.65 32.22 39.39
N ALA A 279 38.32 31.08 39.59
CA ALA A 279 38.09 29.86 38.83
C ALA A 279 37.28 28.89 39.69
N ASN A 280 36.08 28.51 39.25
CA ASN A 280 35.22 27.58 39.96
C ASN A 280 35.09 26.26 39.21
N TYR A 281 35.10 25.16 39.96
CA TYR A 281 34.79 23.82 39.47
C TYR A 281 33.72 23.21 40.38
N GLY A 282 32.66 22.65 39.81
CA GLY A 282 31.60 22.07 40.63
C GLY A 282 30.70 21.05 39.93
N LEU A 283 29.91 20.38 40.77
CA LEU A 283 28.87 19.44 40.38
C LEU A 283 27.51 20.02 40.75
N TYR A 284 26.60 20.03 39.77
CA TYR A 284 25.30 20.68 39.89
C TYR A 284 24.20 19.68 39.59
N LEU A 285 23.14 19.67 40.41
CA LEU A 285 21.88 19.02 40.08
C LEU A 285 21.09 19.96 39.17
N THR A 286 20.52 19.42 38.11
CA THR A 286 19.84 20.21 37.07
C THR A 286 18.42 19.72 36.87
N LEU A 287 17.49 20.67 36.82
CA LEU A 287 16.08 20.47 36.50
C LEU A 287 15.72 21.34 35.29
N SER A 288 15.09 20.75 34.28
CA SER A 288 14.70 21.50 33.09
C SER A 288 13.33 21.09 32.57
N THR A 289 12.68 22.02 31.88
CA THR A 289 11.48 21.76 31.09
C THR A 289 11.65 22.30 29.68
N PHE A 290 11.28 21.52 28.67
CA PHE A 290 11.44 21.90 27.26
C PHE A 290 10.33 21.35 26.36
N TYR A 291 10.15 22.03 25.23
CA TYR A 291 9.10 21.77 24.25
C TYR A 291 9.66 21.23 22.94
N GLY A 292 9.03 20.20 22.42
CA GLY A 292 9.47 19.52 21.19
C GLY A 292 10.47 18.40 21.48
N GLY A 293 11.30 18.05 20.49
CA GLY A 293 12.23 16.95 20.67
C GLY A 293 11.54 15.59 20.75
N LYS A 294 10.29 15.41 20.30
CA LYS A 294 9.57 14.12 20.31
C LYS A 294 9.90 13.27 19.07
N LYS A 295 9.71 11.95 19.17
CA LYS A 295 9.77 11.06 18.00
C LYS A 295 8.70 11.45 16.98
N THR A 296 9.00 11.24 15.71
CA THR A 296 8.04 11.46 14.62
C THR A 296 7.71 10.14 13.92
N THR A 297 6.76 10.19 12.98
CA THR A 297 6.45 9.08 12.07
C THR A 297 7.65 8.66 11.23
N GLY A 298 8.67 9.51 11.05
CA GLY A 298 9.91 9.14 10.37
C GLY A 298 10.78 8.19 11.20
N ASP A 299 10.81 8.37 12.53
CA ASP A 299 11.53 7.46 13.43
C ASP A 299 10.83 6.08 13.47
N GLU A 300 9.50 6.09 13.47
CA GLU A 300 8.67 4.88 13.35
C GLU A 300 8.91 4.18 12.01
N ALA A 301 8.89 4.92 10.90
CA ALA A 301 9.15 4.39 9.56
C ALA A 301 10.52 3.70 9.47
N LYS A 302 11.54 4.25 10.14
CA LYS A 302 12.87 3.66 10.21
C LYS A 302 12.88 2.35 11.00
N SER A 303 12.12 2.24 12.09
CA SER A 303 11.96 0.96 12.81
C SER A 303 11.34 -0.10 11.90
N ILE A 304 10.20 0.23 11.29
CA ILE A 304 9.46 -0.65 10.38
C ILE A 304 10.33 -1.08 9.19
N TYR A 305 11.18 -0.18 8.67
CA TYR A 305 12.12 -0.49 7.61
C TYR A 305 13.09 -1.61 8.01
N TYR A 306 13.63 -1.56 9.24
CA TYR A 306 14.53 -2.61 9.73
C TYR A 306 13.80 -3.89 10.14
N GLU A 307 12.49 -3.82 10.39
CA GLU A 307 11.59 -4.97 10.52
C GLU A 307 11.23 -5.60 9.16
N LYS A 308 11.78 -5.07 8.05
CA LYS A 308 11.59 -5.52 6.65
C LYS A 308 10.18 -5.29 6.07
N ASP A 309 9.32 -4.54 6.74
CA ASP A 309 8.06 -4.10 6.13
C ASP A 309 8.28 -2.80 5.32
N TYR A 310 8.86 -2.95 4.14
CA TYR A 310 9.23 -1.84 3.27
C TYR A 310 8.01 -1.10 2.70
N ILE A 311 6.87 -1.78 2.57
CA ILE A 311 5.62 -1.17 2.10
C ILE A 311 5.10 -0.19 3.16
N SER A 312 4.98 -0.63 4.41
CA SER A 312 4.55 0.24 5.51
C SER A 312 5.58 1.32 5.81
N ALA A 313 6.87 0.99 5.81
CA ALA A 313 7.94 1.96 6.01
C ALA A 313 7.90 3.09 4.97
N LYS A 314 7.76 2.75 3.67
CA LYS A 314 7.63 3.74 2.59
C LYS A 314 6.46 4.69 2.84
N ARG A 315 5.29 4.15 3.18
CA ARG A 315 4.09 4.95 3.48
C ARG A 315 4.34 5.91 4.64
N LYS A 316 4.90 5.43 5.75
CA LYS A 316 5.22 6.25 6.93
C LYS A 316 6.28 7.32 6.65
N PHE A 317 7.29 7.02 5.82
CA PHE A 317 8.24 8.05 5.38
C PHE A 317 7.59 9.15 4.53
N LEU A 318 6.62 8.80 3.66
CA LEU A 318 5.86 9.79 2.90
C LEU A 318 4.99 10.66 3.84
N GLU A 319 4.32 10.06 4.82
CA GLU A 319 3.57 10.78 5.85
C GLU A 319 4.49 11.75 6.63
N PHE A 320 5.69 11.32 7.00
CA PHE A 320 6.68 12.17 7.65
C PHE A 320 7.09 13.37 6.77
N ILE A 321 7.37 13.16 5.49
CA ILE A 321 7.76 14.24 4.57
C ILE A 321 6.63 15.27 4.41
N ASN A 322 5.37 14.81 4.38
CA ASN A 322 4.21 15.68 4.28
C ASN A 322 3.98 16.48 5.58
N ALA A 323 4.16 15.84 6.73
CA ALA A 323 4.00 16.50 8.04
C ALA A 323 5.15 17.45 8.39
N TYR A 324 6.37 17.16 7.91
CA TYR A 324 7.58 17.94 8.20
C TYR A 324 8.35 18.30 6.92
N PRO A 325 7.77 19.15 6.04
CA PRO A 325 8.32 19.43 4.71
C PRO A 325 9.70 20.12 4.73
N ASN A 326 10.02 20.80 5.83
CA ASN A 326 11.28 21.53 6.06
C ASN A 326 12.24 20.77 7.00
N HIS A 327 11.97 19.51 7.34
CA HIS A 327 12.83 18.74 8.22
C HIS A 327 14.24 18.58 7.63
N SER A 328 15.28 18.76 8.43
CA SER A 328 16.68 18.65 8.00
C SER A 328 17.00 17.30 7.36
N ASN A 329 16.51 16.21 7.96
CA ASN A 329 16.68 14.85 7.48
C ASN A 329 15.64 14.40 6.44
N LYS A 330 14.91 15.32 5.79
CA LYS A 330 14.02 14.97 4.66
C LYS A 330 14.75 14.21 3.55
N TYR A 331 15.97 14.60 3.20
CA TYR A 331 16.78 13.91 2.20
C TYR A 331 17.08 12.45 2.59
N ARG A 332 17.24 12.17 3.90
CA ARG A 332 17.43 10.81 4.42
C ARG A 332 16.15 10.00 4.30
N ALA A 333 14.98 10.58 4.62
CA ALA A 333 13.68 9.92 4.41
C ALA A 333 13.46 9.57 2.93
N LEU A 334 13.79 10.48 2.01
CA LEU A 334 13.77 10.21 0.56
C LEU A 334 14.72 9.09 0.16
N LYS A 335 15.92 9.02 0.75
CA LYS A 335 16.86 7.91 0.54
C LYS A 335 16.27 6.57 1.01
N PHE A 336 15.64 6.54 2.18
CA PHE A 336 14.94 5.34 2.67
C PHE A 336 13.77 4.95 1.76
N ILE A 337 12.98 5.90 1.25
CA ILE A 337 11.91 5.61 0.27
C ILE A 337 12.50 4.94 -0.99
N LYS A 338 13.63 5.44 -1.50
CA LYS A 338 14.33 4.82 -2.64
C LYS A 338 14.81 3.41 -2.31
N MET A 339 15.31 3.18 -1.09
CA MET A 339 15.69 1.84 -0.63
C MET A 339 14.48 0.91 -0.49
N CYS A 340 13.37 1.39 0.07
CA CYS A 340 12.12 0.64 0.14
C CYS A 340 11.65 0.23 -1.26
N ASN A 341 11.62 1.16 -2.22
CA ASN A 341 11.24 0.87 -3.61
C ASN A 341 12.06 -0.26 -4.25
N LYS A 342 13.36 -0.34 -3.93
CA LYS A 342 14.22 -1.45 -4.41
C LYS A 342 13.89 -2.79 -3.73
N ARG A 343 13.43 -2.77 -2.49
CA ARG A 343 13.24 -3.97 -1.66
C ARG A 343 11.81 -4.51 -1.64
N ILE A 344 10.82 -3.68 -1.95
CA ILE A 344 9.40 -4.08 -2.02
C ILE A 344 9.20 -5.30 -2.94
N PRO A 345 9.80 -5.40 -4.14
CA PRO A 345 9.67 -6.60 -4.96
C PRO A 345 10.16 -7.87 -4.27
N TYR A 346 11.25 -7.79 -3.50
CA TYR A 346 11.79 -8.91 -2.73
C TYR A 346 10.87 -9.31 -1.58
N GLN A 347 10.33 -8.35 -0.82
CA GLN A 347 9.36 -8.63 0.24
C GLN A 347 8.13 -9.36 -0.32
N ILE A 348 7.58 -8.90 -1.45
CA ILE A 348 6.43 -9.55 -2.09
C ILE A 348 6.81 -10.94 -2.64
N MET A 349 8.04 -11.10 -3.15
CA MET A 349 8.54 -12.41 -3.59
C MET A 349 8.66 -13.38 -2.41
N GLU A 350 9.13 -12.96 -1.24
CA GLU A 350 9.17 -13.78 -0.02
C GLU A 350 7.76 -14.24 0.40
N GLU A 351 6.75 -13.37 0.30
CA GLU A 351 5.35 -13.77 0.49
C GLU A 351 4.90 -14.81 -0.54
N GLY A 352 5.34 -14.69 -1.81
CA GLY A 352 5.06 -15.66 -2.86
C GLY A 352 5.71 -17.03 -2.61
N LEU A 353 6.96 -17.04 -2.14
CA LEU A 353 7.68 -18.26 -1.77
C LEU A 353 6.95 -19.02 -0.66
N TYR A 354 6.41 -18.31 0.33
CA TYR A 354 5.60 -18.95 1.38
C TYR A 354 4.37 -19.68 0.80
N PHE A 355 3.66 -19.07 -0.16
CA PHE A 355 2.52 -19.73 -0.82
C PHE A 355 2.95 -20.91 -1.68
N ASP A 356 4.08 -20.81 -2.37
CA ASP A 356 4.67 -21.92 -3.12
C ASP A 356 5.03 -23.11 -2.20
N ASP A 357 5.62 -22.85 -1.04
CA ASP A 357 6.05 -23.86 -0.08
C ASP A 357 4.87 -24.66 0.49
N ILE A 358 3.70 -24.02 0.66
CA ILE A 358 2.46 -24.69 1.09
C ILE A 358 1.62 -25.25 -0.08
N GLY A 359 2.10 -25.12 -1.32
CA GLY A 359 1.46 -25.66 -2.52
C GLY A 359 0.36 -24.78 -3.15
N ASP A 360 0.15 -23.55 -2.67
CA ASP A 360 -0.84 -22.61 -3.22
C ASP A 360 -0.26 -21.80 -4.39
N SER A 361 -0.07 -22.48 -5.52
CA SER A 361 0.55 -21.91 -6.72
C SER A 361 -0.21 -20.73 -7.34
N GLU A 362 -1.53 -20.62 -7.11
CA GLU A 362 -2.32 -19.49 -7.64
C GLU A 362 -2.03 -18.21 -6.85
N LYS A 363 -2.01 -18.28 -5.51
CA LYS A 363 -1.60 -17.13 -4.70
C LYS A 363 -0.13 -16.79 -4.89
N ALA A 364 0.74 -17.78 -5.04
CA ALA A 364 2.15 -17.54 -5.33
C ALA A 364 2.34 -16.78 -6.65
N LEU A 365 1.63 -17.20 -7.71
CA LEU A 365 1.65 -16.52 -9.01
C LEU A 365 1.19 -15.06 -8.89
N ASP A 366 0.09 -14.79 -8.19
CA ASP A 366 -0.38 -13.41 -7.94
C ASP A 366 0.73 -12.57 -7.28
N LYS A 367 1.38 -13.09 -6.24
CA LYS A 367 2.50 -12.42 -5.57
C LYS A 367 3.67 -12.16 -6.53
N TYR A 368 4.07 -13.14 -7.34
CA TYR A 368 5.20 -12.96 -8.27
C TYR A 368 4.89 -11.94 -9.37
N ILE A 369 3.70 -11.96 -9.97
CA ILE A 369 3.28 -10.96 -10.95
C ILE A 369 3.24 -9.57 -10.29
N LYS A 370 2.69 -9.49 -9.07
CA LYS A 370 2.61 -8.27 -8.28
C LYS A 370 3.98 -7.71 -7.88
N ALA A 371 4.94 -8.58 -7.58
CA ALA A 371 6.33 -8.22 -7.32
C ALA A 371 7.00 -7.69 -8.59
N ARG A 372 6.85 -8.40 -9.71
CA ARG A 372 7.40 -8.05 -11.03
C ARG A 372 6.92 -6.67 -11.49
N ALA A 373 5.63 -6.38 -11.34
CA ALA A 373 5.05 -5.08 -11.69
C ALA A 373 5.57 -3.91 -10.82
N ARG A 374 6.17 -4.19 -9.66
CA ARG A 374 6.73 -3.17 -8.74
C ARG A 374 8.25 -3.02 -8.86
N VAL A 375 8.90 -3.73 -9.78
CA VAL A 375 10.33 -3.55 -10.03
C VAL A 375 10.54 -2.19 -10.70
N ILE A 376 11.07 -1.22 -9.95
CA ILE A 376 11.29 0.17 -10.40
C ILE A 376 12.70 0.36 -10.98
N THR A 377 13.62 -0.56 -10.72
CA THR A 377 15.02 -0.51 -11.17
C THR A 377 15.33 -1.60 -12.17
N ASN A 378 16.34 -1.42 -13.02
CA ASN A 378 16.91 -2.48 -13.88
C ASN A 378 17.67 -3.54 -13.06
N ASP A 379 17.07 -4.00 -11.96
CA ASP A 379 17.60 -5.08 -11.14
C ASP A 379 17.33 -6.39 -11.88
N SER A 380 18.32 -6.79 -12.68
CA SER A 380 18.20 -7.98 -13.53
C SER A 380 18.12 -9.27 -12.72
N LEU A 381 18.60 -9.28 -11.46
CA LEU A 381 18.58 -10.47 -10.61
C LEU A 381 17.16 -10.81 -10.18
N ILE A 382 16.43 -9.86 -9.58
CA ILE A 382 15.05 -10.12 -9.14
C ILE A 382 14.12 -10.42 -10.31
N VAL A 383 14.29 -9.75 -11.45
CA VAL A 383 13.49 -10.01 -12.65
C VAL A 383 13.70 -11.45 -13.14
N LYS A 384 14.96 -11.90 -13.22
CA LYS A 384 15.27 -13.30 -13.59
C LYS A 384 14.69 -14.29 -12.60
N SER A 385 14.83 -14.04 -11.30
CA SER A 385 14.26 -14.92 -10.25
C SER A 385 12.74 -15.01 -10.33
N LEU A 386 12.05 -13.87 -10.51
CA LEU A 386 10.59 -13.84 -10.63
C LEU A 386 10.11 -14.55 -11.90
N ASN A 387 10.73 -14.28 -13.05
CA ASN A 387 10.39 -14.95 -14.30
C ASN A 387 10.59 -16.47 -14.18
N PHE A 388 11.72 -16.90 -13.60
CA PHE A 388 11.98 -18.32 -13.36
C PHE A 388 10.85 -18.98 -12.54
N ARG A 389 10.40 -18.35 -11.46
CA ARG A 389 9.30 -18.87 -10.62
C ARG A 389 7.96 -18.89 -11.36
N ILE A 390 7.64 -17.84 -12.10
CA ILE A 390 6.43 -17.77 -12.92
C ILE A 390 6.44 -18.90 -13.96
N ASP A 391 7.58 -19.15 -14.61
CA ASP A 391 7.74 -20.23 -15.59
C ASP A 391 7.66 -21.62 -14.95
N GLU A 392 8.16 -21.80 -13.72
CA GLU A 392 7.99 -23.05 -12.97
C GLU A 392 6.50 -23.34 -12.71
N ILE A 393 5.72 -22.33 -12.31
CA ILE A 393 4.27 -22.47 -12.13
C ILE A 393 3.59 -22.80 -13.47
N ALA A 394 3.96 -22.09 -14.55
CA ALA A 394 3.43 -22.36 -15.89
C ALA A 394 3.69 -23.82 -16.30
N ARG A 395 4.90 -24.34 -16.10
CA ARG A 395 5.25 -25.75 -16.38
C ARG A 395 4.42 -26.74 -15.55
N LYS A 396 4.26 -26.49 -14.24
CA LYS A 396 3.44 -27.35 -13.37
C LYS A 396 1.98 -27.36 -13.78
N TRP A 397 1.42 -26.20 -14.12
CA TRP A 397 0.04 -26.08 -14.58
C TRP A 397 -0.15 -26.70 -15.97
N MET A 398 0.84 -26.59 -16.86
CA MET A 398 0.81 -27.25 -18.17
C MET A 398 0.79 -28.77 -18.02
N ASN A 399 1.65 -29.34 -17.17
CA ASN A 399 1.61 -30.77 -16.85
C ASN A 399 0.25 -31.20 -16.26
N SER A 400 -0.36 -30.35 -15.44
CA SER A 400 -1.71 -30.60 -14.90
C SER A 400 -2.78 -30.55 -15.99
N ALA A 401 -2.65 -29.66 -16.97
CA ALA A 401 -3.55 -29.58 -18.11
C ALA A 401 -3.43 -30.83 -18.99
N GLU A 402 -2.21 -31.32 -19.27
CA GLU A 402 -2.00 -32.59 -19.98
C GLU A 402 -2.63 -33.77 -19.23
N LEU A 403 -2.48 -33.85 -17.90
CA LEU A 403 -3.14 -34.88 -17.09
C LEU A 403 -4.68 -34.82 -17.15
N LEU A 404 -5.26 -33.61 -17.20
CA LEU A 404 -6.71 -33.44 -17.39
C LEU A 404 -7.13 -33.88 -18.79
N LEU A 405 -6.33 -33.56 -19.81
CA LEU A 405 -6.54 -33.95 -21.19
C LEU A 405 -6.57 -35.49 -21.32
N ASP A 406 -5.57 -36.17 -20.76
CA ASP A 406 -5.45 -37.64 -20.79
C ASP A 406 -6.62 -38.35 -20.08
N ARG A 407 -7.20 -37.70 -19.06
CA ARG A 407 -8.36 -38.21 -18.31
C ARG A 407 -9.71 -37.87 -18.97
N GLY A 408 -9.71 -37.17 -20.10
CA GLY A 408 -10.93 -36.79 -20.82
C GLY A 408 -11.60 -35.50 -20.36
N PHE A 409 -11.01 -34.74 -19.42
CA PHE A 409 -11.54 -33.46 -18.95
C PHE A 409 -11.12 -32.30 -19.88
N TYR A 410 -11.48 -32.39 -21.16
CA TYR A 410 -10.93 -31.52 -22.22
C TYR A 410 -11.23 -30.03 -22.02
N LYS A 411 -12.44 -29.68 -21.57
CA LYS A 411 -12.83 -28.28 -21.35
C LYS A 411 -12.00 -27.66 -20.22
N ASP A 412 -11.78 -28.40 -19.14
CA ASP A 412 -11.01 -27.94 -17.98
C ASP A 412 -9.52 -27.83 -18.34
N ALA A 413 -8.99 -28.79 -19.10
CA ALA A 413 -7.64 -28.75 -19.65
C ALA A 413 -7.43 -27.49 -20.51
N LEU A 414 -8.31 -27.23 -21.49
CA LEU A 414 -8.24 -26.03 -22.33
C LEU A 414 -8.36 -24.74 -21.52
N ASN A 415 -9.25 -24.70 -20.53
CA ASN A 415 -9.40 -23.52 -19.66
C ASN A 415 -8.11 -23.26 -18.87
N LEU A 416 -7.45 -24.30 -18.38
CA LEU A 416 -6.18 -24.18 -17.68
C LEU A 416 -5.06 -23.66 -18.60
N VAL A 417 -4.94 -24.19 -19.82
CA VAL A 417 -3.96 -23.69 -20.81
C VAL A 417 -4.22 -22.23 -21.19
N LYS A 418 -5.49 -21.85 -21.38
CA LYS A 418 -5.86 -20.44 -21.58
C LYS A 418 -5.45 -19.58 -20.40
N LYS A 419 -5.63 -20.05 -19.15
CA LYS A 419 -5.15 -19.34 -17.96
C LYS A 419 -3.63 -19.17 -17.97
N ILE A 420 -2.86 -20.19 -18.37
CA ILE A 420 -1.38 -20.12 -18.49
C ILE A 420 -0.96 -19.05 -19.51
N SER A 421 -1.63 -19.01 -20.67
CA SER A 421 -1.33 -18.04 -21.74
C SER A 421 -1.47 -16.56 -21.32
N GLN A 422 -2.13 -16.27 -20.19
CA GLN A 422 -2.26 -14.91 -19.65
C GLN A 422 -0.98 -14.41 -18.98
N PHE A 423 -0.04 -15.29 -18.62
CA PHE A 423 1.15 -14.91 -17.85
C PHE A 423 2.45 -15.58 -18.31
N SER A 424 2.39 -16.59 -19.16
CA SER A 424 3.55 -17.27 -19.77
C SER A 424 3.29 -17.50 -21.27
N GLU A 425 4.36 -17.63 -22.05
CA GLU A 425 4.25 -17.88 -23.49
C GLU A 425 3.73 -19.29 -23.74
N VAL A 426 2.62 -19.38 -24.48
CA VAL A 426 2.05 -20.63 -24.98
C VAL A 426 1.89 -20.47 -26.47
N ASP A 427 2.49 -21.37 -27.24
CA ASP A 427 2.42 -21.35 -28.69
C ASP A 427 1.03 -21.73 -29.20
N GLN A 428 0.67 -21.19 -30.36
CA GLN A 428 -0.66 -21.41 -30.94
C GLN A 428 -0.92 -22.90 -31.22
N LYS A 429 0.10 -23.66 -31.60
CA LYS A 429 -0.03 -25.10 -31.86
C LYS A 429 -0.47 -25.85 -30.59
N THR A 430 0.07 -25.50 -29.41
CA THR A 430 -0.39 -26.06 -28.13
C THR A 430 -1.85 -25.69 -27.86
N LEU A 431 -2.24 -24.42 -28.03
CA LEU A 431 -3.65 -24.02 -27.85
C LEU A 431 -4.60 -24.77 -28.80
N ASP A 432 -4.20 -24.94 -30.06
CA ASP A 432 -4.95 -25.66 -31.08
C ASP A 432 -5.07 -27.15 -30.73
N LYS A 433 -4.01 -27.77 -30.21
CA LYS A 433 -4.04 -29.14 -29.67
C LYS A 433 -5.14 -29.29 -28.63
N PHE A 434 -5.16 -28.50 -27.56
CA PHE A 434 -6.18 -28.62 -26.51
C PHE A 434 -7.59 -28.31 -27.03
N ASN A 435 -7.73 -27.32 -27.91
CA ASN A 435 -9.01 -26.97 -28.51
C ASN A 435 -9.57 -28.09 -29.41
N SER A 436 -8.69 -28.80 -30.14
CA SER A 436 -9.09 -29.91 -31.00
C SER A 436 -9.80 -31.02 -30.23
N TYR A 437 -9.36 -31.35 -29.00
CA TYR A 437 -10.00 -32.36 -28.15
C TYR A 437 -11.37 -31.91 -27.64
N VAL A 438 -11.56 -30.63 -27.33
CA VAL A 438 -12.89 -30.09 -26.96
C VAL A 438 -13.86 -30.20 -28.14
N ILE A 439 -13.41 -29.90 -29.35
CA ILE A 439 -14.22 -30.04 -30.57
C ILE A 439 -14.50 -31.52 -30.87
N LEU A 440 -13.52 -32.40 -30.68
CA LEU A 440 -13.68 -33.85 -30.83
C LEU A 440 -14.79 -34.38 -29.90
N GLU A 441 -14.79 -33.97 -28.62
CA GLU A 441 -15.81 -34.35 -27.64
C GLU A 441 -17.21 -33.85 -28.03
N GLN A 442 -17.31 -32.62 -28.58
CA GLN A 442 -18.58 -32.11 -29.12
C GLN A 442 -19.07 -32.96 -30.29
N GLY A 443 -18.18 -33.38 -31.18
CA GLY A 443 -18.50 -34.31 -32.27
C GLY A 443 -19.01 -35.65 -31.75
N GLN A 444 -18.34 -36.23 -30.74
CA GLN A 444 -18.75 -37.49 -30.10
C GLN A 444 -20.13 -37.38 -29.45
N LYS A 445 -20.41 -36.29 -28.73
CA LYS A 445 -21.73 -36.02 -28.13
C LYS A 445 -22.81 -35.93 -29.20
N LEU A 446 -22.57 -35.19 -30.29
CA LEU A 446 -23.48 -35.08 -31.43
C LEU A 446 -23.73 -36.44 -32.09
N GLN A 447 -22.69 -37.27 -32.21
CA GLN A 447 -22.79 -38.62 -32.74
C GLN A 447 -23.64 -39.53 -31.84
N THR A 448 -23.49 -39.42 -30.52
CA THR A 448 -24.29 -40.21 -29.55
C THR A 448 -25.79 -39.90 -29.64
N ILE A 449 -26.16 -38.66 -29.96
CA ILE A 449 -27.55 -38.25 -30.20
C ILE A 449 -27.97 -38.30 -31.68
N LEU A 450 -27.19 -39.00 -32.52
CA LEU A 450 -27.46 -39.26 -33.94
C LEU A 450 -27.55 -38.03 -34.86
N ILE A 451 -26.92 -36.91 -34.48
CA ILE A 451 -26.77 -35.73 -35.36
C ILE A 451 -25.46 -35.85 -36.15
N LEU A 452 -25.41 -36.81 -37.06
CA LEU A 452 -24.16 -37.34 -37.64
C LEU A 452 -23.43 -36.37 -38.58
N GLY A 453 -24.13 -35.61 -39.43
CA GLY A 453 -23.50 -34.62 -40.31
C GLY A 453 -22.77 -33.50 -39.53
N LYS A 454 -23.37 -33.02 -38.43
CA LYS A 454 -22.71 -32.05 -37.55
C LYS A 454 -21.54 -32.67 -36.78
N ALA A 455 -21.65 -33.95 -36.37
CA ALA A 455 -20.54 -34.68 -35.77
C ALA A 455 -19.34 -34.78 -36.73
N MET A 456 -19.57 -35.16 -38.00
CA MET A 456 -18.53 -35.21 -39.03
C MET A 456 -17.87 -33.85 -39.27
N THR A 457 -18.65 -32.78 -39.29
CA THR A 457 -18.13 -31.40 -39.40
C THR A 457 -17.19 -31.07 -38.23
N LYS A 458 -17.60 -31.39 -37.00
CA LYS A 458 -16.76 -31.20 -35.80
C LYS A 458 -15.47 -32.03 -35.85
N TYR A 459 -15.55 -33.27 -36.33
CA TYR A 459 -14.36 -34.08 -36.54
C TYR A 459 -13.39 -33.48 -37.56
N SER A 460 -13.88 -32.96 -38.69
CA SER A 460 -13.04 -32.25 -39.65
C SER A 460 -12.45 -30.96 -39.09
N GLU A 461 -13.19 -30.20 -38.27
CA GLU A 461 -12.67 -29.03 -37.55
C GLU A 461 -11.55 -29.40 -36.57
N ALA A 462 -11.75 -30.45 -35.77
CA ALA A 462 -10.73 -30.94 -34.84
C ALA A 462 -9.46 -31.40 -35.56
N LEU A 463 -9.59 -32.11 -36.69
CA LEU A 463 -8.46 -32.59 -37.49
C LEU A 463 -7.62 -31.46 -38.09
N LYS A 464 -8.28 -30.36 -38.50
CA LYS A 464 -7.58 -29.17 -39.01
C LYS A 464 -6.69 -28.51 -37.94
N LEU A 465 -7.12 -28.54 -36.69
CA LEU A 465 -6.38 -27.97 -35.55
C LEU A 465 -5.28 -28.90 -35.05
N ASN A 466 -5.47 -30.21 -35.15
CA ASN A 466 -4.50 -31.20 -34.68
C ASN A 466 -4.46 -32.43 -35.59
N SER A 467 -3.43 -32.49 -36.43
CA SER A 467 -3.20 -33.62 -37.35
C SER A 467 -2.90 -34.94 -36.64
N GLU A 468 -2.44 -34.91 -35.37
CA GLU A 468 -2.14 -36.13 -34.61
C GLU A 468 -3.41 -36.95 -34.29
N LEU A 469 -4.59 -36.33 -34.36
CA LEU A 469 -5.87 -37.00 -34.16
C LEU A 469 -6.36 -37.79 -35.37
N GLU A 470 -5.65 -37.78 -36.50
CA GLU A 470 -6.11 -38.34 -37.77
C GLU A 470 -6.64 -39.77 -37.67
N SER A 471 -5.88 -40.67 -37.04
CA SER A 471 -6.28 -42.08 -36.91
C SER A 471 -7.59 -42.23 -36.13
N ASN A 472 -7.70 -41.55 -34.98
CA ASN A 472 -8.89 -41.58 -34.13
C ASN A 472 -10.10 -40.94 -34.82
N ILE A 473 -9.89 -39.78 -35.44
CA ILE A 473 -10.94 -39.06 -36.17
C ILE A 473 -11.47 -39.88 -37.35
N ARG A 474 -10.60 -40.53 -38.13
CA ARG A 474 -11.02 -41.40 -39.25
C ARG A 474 -11.86 -42.57 -38.76
N ALA A 475 -11.50 -43.17 -37.62
CA ALA A 475 -12.29 -44.25 -37.01
C ALA A 475 -13.68 -43.76 -36.58
N LEU A 476 -13.77 -42.60 -35.91
CA LEU A 476 -15.04 -42.00 -35.50
C LEU A 476 -15.90 -41.58 -36.71
N GLN A 477 -15.29 -41.03 -37.75
CA GLN A 477 -15.97 -40.69 -39.01
C GLN A 477 -16.50 -41.94 -39.71
N TYR A 478 -15.74 -43.03 -39.74
CA TYR A 478 -16.17 -44.31 -40.29
C TYR A 478 -17.35 -44.88 -39.50
N GLN A 479 -17.28 -44.87 -38.17
CA GLN A 479 -18.38 -45.29 -37.30
C GLN A 479 -19.62 -44.42 -37.50
N ALA A 480 -19.47 -43.10 -37.59
CA ALA A 480 -20.56 -42.19 -37.89
C ALA A 480 -21.16 -42.50 -39.27
N GLY A 481 -20.33 -42.84 -40.26
CA GLY A 481 -20.76 -43.30 -41.58
C GLY A 481 -21.61 -44.58 -41.53
N ILE A 482 -21.22 -45.57 -40.71
CA ILE A 482 -22.03 -46.78 -40.50
C ILE A 482 -23.38 -46.45 -39.86
N GLN A 483 -23.39 -45.66 -38.78
CA GLN A 483 -24.63 -45.26 -38.09
C GLN A 483 -25.59 -44.49 -39.01
N LEU A 484 -25.03 -43.70 -39.92
CA LEU A 484 -25.76 -42.92 -40.91
C LEU A 484 -26.40 -43.83 -41.96
N VAL A 485 -25.69 -44.86 -42.41
CA VAL A 485 -26.24 -45.92 -43.28
C VAL A 485 -27.37 -46.68 -42.58
N GLU A 486 -27.17 -47.08 -41.32
CA GLU A 486 -28.20 -47.79 -40.54
C GLU A 486 -29.45 -46.94 -40.35
N LEU A 487 -29.31 -45.64 -40.10
CA LEU A 487 -30.44 -44.71 -40.07
C LEU A 487 -31.12 -44.64 -41.44
N ALA A 488 -30.35 -44.42 -42.51
CA ALA A 488 -30.85 -44.31 -43.87
C ALA A 488 -31.64 -45.55 -44.35
N ASP A 489 -31.21 -46.76 -43.95
CA ASP A 489 -31.91 -48.02 -44.22
C ASP A 489 -33.28 -48.11 -43.52
N ASN A 490 -33.48 -47.38 -42.41
CA ASN A 490 -34.70 -47.40 -41.62
C ASN A 490 -35.67 -46.23 -41.94
N VAL A 491 -35.24 -45.25 -42.74
CA VAL A 491 -36.03 -44.06 -43.04
C VAL A 491 -37.20 -44.36 -43.98
N LYS A 492 -38.41 -43.96 -43.56
CA LYS A 492 -39.64 -44.04 -44.36
C LYS A 492 -40.23 -42.67 -44.73
N ASP A 493 -39.89 -41.60 -44.02
CA ASP A 493 -40.42 -40.26 -44.23
C ASP A 493 -39.59 -39.41 -45.20
N PHE A 494 -40.25 -38.51 -45.94
CA PHE A 494 -39.65 -37.78 -47.06
C PHE A 494 -38.53 -36.81 -46.66
N ASP A 495 -38.72 -36.05 -45.58
CA ASP A 495 -37.72 -35.09 -45.10
C ASP A 495 -36.46 -35.81 -44.58
N GLU A 496 -36.65 -36.99 -44.03
CA GLU A 496 -35.58 -37.86 -43.56
C GLU A 496 -34.81 -38.52 -44.73
N ILE A 497 -35.45 -38.80 -45.87
CA ILE A 497 -34.78 -39.32 -47.09
C ILE A 497 -33.81 -38.27 -47.64
N VAL A 498 -34.18 -37.00 -47.63
CA VAL A 498 -33.31 -35.90 -48.08
C VAL A 498 -32.08 -35.77 -47.18
N LEU A 499 -32.28 -35.80 -45.86
CA LEU A 499 -31.20 -35.79 -44.87
C LEU A 499 -30.28 -37.02 -45.01
N ALA A 500 -30.85 -38.21 -45.24
CA ALA A 500 -30.08 -39.44 -45.45
C ALA A 500 -29.22 -39.38 -46.72
N ILE A 501 -29.74 -38.84 -47.83
CA ILE A 501 -28.98 -38.66 -49.07
C ILE A 501 -27.83 -37.67 -48.89
N GLN A 502 -28.09 -36.49 -48.31
CA GLN A 502 -27.04 -35.48 -48.06
C GLN A 502 -25.92 -36.04 -47.19
N SER A 503 -26.30 -36.79 -46.15
CA SER A 503 -25.36 -37.35 -45.20
C SER A 503 -24.49 -38.45 -45.86
N LEU A 504 -25.07 -39.31 -46.72
CA LEU A 504 -24.32 -40.33 -47.47
C LEU A 504 -23.41 -39.73 -48.56
N GLU A 505 -23.83 -38.63 -49.19
CA GLU A 505 -23.00 -37.91 -50.16
C GLU A 505 -21.80 -37.23 -49.51
N GLU A 506 -21.98 -36.63 -48.34
CA GLU A 506 -20.88 -36.05 -47.56
C GLU A 506 -19.89 -37.14 -47.11
N ALA A 507 -20.39 -38.27 -46.62
CA ALA A 507 -19.55 -39.41 -46.27
C ALA A 507 -18.73 -39.91 -47.48
N SER A 508 -19.36 -40.04 -48.65
CA SER A 508 -18.69 -40.44 -49.90
C SER A 508 -17.60 -39.46 -50.34
N LYS A 509 -17.82 -38.15 -50.19
CA LYS A 509 -16.79 -37.13 -50.49
C LYS A 509 -15.58 -37.22 -49.58
N LEU A 510 -15.77 -37.64 -48.32
CA LEU A 510 -14.73 -37.67 -47.30
C LEU A 510 -13.90 -38.96 -47.31
N THR A 511 -14.50 -40.11 -47.62
CA THR A 511 -13.83 -41.42 -47.57
C THR A 511 -13.45 -42.00 -48.94
N SER A 512 -13.72 -41.29 -50.03
CA SER A 512 -13.55 -41.72 -51.44
C SER A 512 -14.51 -42.85 -51.88
N SER A 513 -14.94 -43.73 -50.97
CA SER A 513 -16.03 -44.70 -51.15
C SER A 513 -16.68 -45.00 -49.79
N ILE A 514 -18.00 -45.21 -49.79
CA ILE A 514 -18.78 -45.62 -48.60
C ILE A 514 -19.02 -47.14 -48.56
N GLY A 515 -18.39 -47.91 -49.46
CA GLY A 515 -18.59 -49.36 -49.60
C GLY A 515 -19.74 -49.71 -50.54
N GLN A 516 -19.60 -50.81 -51.30
CA GLN A 516 -20.47 -51.19 -52.42
C GLN A 516 -21.96 -51.26 -52.05
N ARG A 517 -22.29 -51.79 -50.86
CA ARG A 517 -23.67 -51.87 -50.35
C ARG A 517 -24.28 -50.49 -50.11
N ASN A 518 -23.48 -49.53 -49.66
CA ASN A 518 -23.93 -48.20 -49.28
C ASN A 518 -23.99 -47.24 -50.48
N GLU A 519 -23.12 -47.43 -51.47
CA GLU A 519 -23.24 -46.76 -52.77
C GLU A 519 -24.54 -47.16 -53.48
N GLN A 520 -24.91 -48.44 -53.37
CA GLN A 520 -26.18 -48.94 -53.87
C GLN A 520 -27.37 -48.32 -53.10
N LEU A 521 -27.30 -48.24 -51.76
CA LEU A 521 -28.31 -47.58 -50.95
C LEU A 521 -28.48 -46.09 -51.31
N LEU A 522 -27.39 -45.34 -51.47
CA LEU A 522 -27.43 -43.94 -51.90
C LEU A 522 -28.12 -43.78 -53.26
N LYS A 523 -27.81 -44.69 -54.20
CA LYS A 523 -28.45 -44.74 -55.51
C LYS A 523 -29.95 -45.03 -55.40
N ASP A 524 -30.34 -45.95 -54.53
CA ASP A 524 -31.73 -46.34 -54.32
C ASP A 524 -32.54 -45.23 -53.64
N LEU A 525 -31.98 -44.54 -52.65
CA LEU A 525 -32.61 -43.38 -52.01
C LEU A 525 -32.79 -42.21 -52.98
N LYS A 526 -31.78 -41.91 -53.81
CA LYS A 526 -31.90 -40.89 -54.88
C LYS A 526 -32.98 -41.24 -55.90
N LEU A 527 -33.07 -42.52 -56.30
CA LEU A 527 -34.13 -42.99 -57.19
C LEU A 527 -35.51 -42.84 -56.53
N LYS A 528 -35.64 -43.13 -55.22
CA LYS A 528 -36.88 -42.98 -54.47
C LYS A 528 -37.30 -41.50 -54.35
N LEU A 529 -36.35 -40.60 -54.11
CA LEU A 529 -36.59 -39.15 -54.09
C LEU A 529 -37.11 -38.64 -55.44
N ASN A 530 -36.50 -39.07 -56.55
CA ASN A 530 -36.93 -38.71 -57.91
C ASN A 530 -38.33 -39.24 -58.25
N LYS A 531 -38.64 -40.49 -57.90
CA LYS A 531 -39.99 -41.06 -58.15
C LYS A 531 -41.08 -40.29 -57.40
N TYR A 532 -40.79 -39.83 -56.18
CA TYR A 532 -41.76 -39.08 -55.39
C TYR A 532 -41.91 -37.62 -55.85
N SER A 533 -40.82 -36.96 -56.28
CA SER A 533 -40.89 -35.61 -56.86
C SER A 533 -41.69 -35.59 -58.17
N GLU A 534 -41.56 -36.63 -59.01
CA GLU A 534 -42.41 -36.83 -60.19
C GLU A 534 -43.88 -37.04 -59.82
N TYR A 535 -44.18 -37.86 -58.80
CA TYR A 535 -45.55 -38.07 -58.32
C TYR A 535 -46.20 -36.77 -57.84
N LYS A 536 -45.49 -35.96 -57.05
CA LYS A 536 -45.99 -34.67 -56.55
C LYS A 536 -46.22 -33.66 -57.69
N SER A 537 -45.30 -33.63 -58.67
CA SER A 537 -45.44 -32.78 -59.86
C SER A 537 -46.67 -33.18 -60.67
N LYS A 538 -46.93 -34.48 -60.81
CA LYS A 538 -48.12 -35.01 -61.50
C LYS A 538 -49.42 -34.66 -60.76
N MET A 539 -49.44 -34.73 -59.44
CA MET A 539 -50.58 -34.29 -58.61
C MET A 539 -50.90 -32.79 -58.80
N ILE A 540 -49.88 -31.93 -58.86
CA ILE A 540 -50.07 -30.49 -59.09
C ILE A 540 -50.59 -30.23 -60.51
N ILE A 541 -50.04 -30.93 -61.51
CA ILE A 541 -50.50 -30.83 -62.90
C ILE A 541 -51.95 -31.28 -63.02
N ASP A 542 -52.32 -32.40 -62.42
CA ASP A 542 -53.70 -32.92 -62.45
C ASP A 542 -54.68 -31.96 -61.76
N TYR A 543 -54.26 -31.34 -60.65
CA TYR A 543 -55.06 -30.32 -59.96
C TYR A 543 -55.28 -29.07 -60.83
N GLU A 544 -54.24 -28.52 -61.45
CA GLU A 544 -54.38 -27.34 -62.34
C GLU A 544 -55.14 -27.68 -63.64
N MET A 545 -54.94 -28.88 -64.19
CA MET A 545 -55.72 -29.39 -65.32
C MET A 545 -57.20 -29.53 -64.98
N SER A 546 -57.55 -29.90 -63.73
CA SER A 546 -58.94 -30.00 -63.29
C SER A 546 -59.63 -28.62 -63.23
N LYS A 547 -58.92 -27.57 -62.79
CA LYS A 547 -59.42 -26.18 -62.84
C LYS A 547 -59.65 -25.70 -64.27
N ALA A 548 -58.71 -25.98 -65.17
CA ALA A 548 -58.83 -25.59 -66.58
C ALA A 548 -60.05 -26.25 -67.27
N ARG A 549 -60.32 -27.54 -66.96
CA ARG A 549 -61.51 -28.25 -67.45
C ARG A 549 -62.82 -27.64 -66.95
N TYR A 550 -62.86 -27.20 -65.69
CA TYR A 550 -64.03 -26.53 -65.11
C TYR A 550 -64.33 -25.18 -65.80
N VAL A 551 -63.31 -24.38 -66.09
CA VAL A 551 -63.46 -23.09 -66.80
C VAL A 551 -63.96 -23.29 -68.23
N GLN A 552 -63.46 -24.31 -68.94
CA GLN A 552 -63.96 -24.66 -70.28
C GLN A 552 -65.42 -25.13 -70.28
N ALA A 553 -65.87 -25.83 -69.23
CA ALA A 553 -67.24 -26.27 -69.09
C ALA A 553 -68.21 -25.07 -68.91
N ILE A 554 -67.83 -24.06 -68.13
CA ILE A 554 -68.62 -22.82 -67.94
C ILE A 554 -68.71 -22.01 -69.24
N ALA A 555 -67.62 -21.92 -70.01
CA ALA A 555 -67.60 -21.15 -71.26
C ALA A 555 -68.49 -21.73 -72.38
N ARG A 556 -68.87 -23.01 -72.28
CA ARG A 556 -69.71 -23.71 -73.26
C ARG A 556 -71.19 -23.82 -72.86
N ALA A 557 -71.60 -23.23 -71.73
CA ALA A 557 -72.99 -23.22 -71.32
C ALA A 557 -73.84 -22.28 -72.22
N PRO A 558 -75.03 -22.70 -72.68
CA PRO A 558 -75.90 -21.90 -73.54
C PRO A 558 -76.38 -20.63 -72.81
N ARG A 559 -76.45 -19.49 -73.52
CA ARG A 559 -76.85 -18.18 -72.98
C ARG A 559 -78.27 -17.81 -73.42
N LEU A 560 -79.00 -17.13 -72.55
CA LEU A 560 -80.33 -16.59 -72.84
C LEU A 560 -80.23 -15.55 -73.98
N THR A 561 -80.96 -15.76 -75.08
CA THR A 561 -81.03 -14.81 -76.20
C THR A 561 -82.47 -14.49 -76.59
N ILE A 562 -82.71 -13.27 -77.03
CA ILE A 562 -83.98 -12.83 -77.62
C ILE A 562 -84.32 -13.73 -78.82
N GLY A 563 -85.59 -14.13 -78.95
CA GLY A 563 -86.11 -15.06 -79.95
C GLY A 563 -86.29 -16.49 -79.45
N MET A 564 -85.81 -16.83 -78.25
CA MET A 564 -86.02 -18.16 -77.65
C MET A 564 -87.49 -18.40 -77.31
N THR A 565 -87.95 -19.63 -77.53
CA THR A 565 -89.30 -20.04 -77.15
C THR A 565 -89.39 -20.30 -75.66
N LEU A 566 -90.58 -20.11 -75.12
CA LEU A 566 -90.86 -20.28 -73.69
C LEU A 566 -90.41 -21.65 -73.11
N PRO A 567 -90.61 -22.81 -73.77
CA PRO A 567 -90.09 -24.09 -73.27
C PRO A 567 -88.55 -24.16 -73.20
N LEU A 568 -87.87 -23.53 -74.16
CA LEU A 568 -86.40 -23.54 -74.22
C LEU A 568 -85.79 -22.73 -73.07
N ILE A 569 -86.46 -21.64 -72.68
CA ILE A 569 -86.06 -20.83 -71.53
C ILE A 569 -86.37 -21.54 -70.22
N GLU A 570 -87.49 -22.25 -70.13
CA GLU A 570 -87.81 -23.06 -68.95
C GLU A 570 -86.79 -24.20 -68.75
N GLU A 571 -86.27 -24.80 -69.83
CA GLU A 571 -85.18 -25.78 -69.74
C GLU A 571 -83.84 -25.14 -69.30
N LEU A 572 -83.58 -23.89 -69.72
CA LEU A 572 -82.32 -23.19 -69.47
C LEU A 572 -82.25 -22.52 -68.09
N LEU A 573 -83.35 -21.92 -67.62
CA LEU A 573 -83.43 -21.14 -66.38
C LEU A 573 -84.38 -21.76 -65.33
N GLY A 574 -85.12 -22.81 -65.67
CA GLY A 574 -86.20 -23.33 -64.84
C GLY A 574 -87.48 -22.49 -64.93
N LYS A 575 -88.50 -22.86 -64.15
CA LYS A 575 -89.75 -22.10 -64.04
C LYS A 575 -89.52 -20.71 -63.42
N PRO A 576 -90.26 -19.68 -63.84
CA PRO A 576 -90.12 -18.35 -63.28
C PRO A 576 -90.63 -18.32 -61.84
N HIS A 577 -90.12 -17.37 -61.06
CA HIS A 577 -90.60 -17.14 -59.71
C HIS A 577 -91.99 -16.49 -59.72
N ASP A 578 -92.24 -15.60 -60.69
CA ASP A 578 -93.55 -14.98 -60.90
C ASP A 578 -93.90 -14.85 -62.38
N LYS A 579 -95.20 -14.89 -62.69
CA LYS A 579 -95.72 -14.87 -64.05
C LYS A 579 -96.96 -13.99 -64.16
N VAL A 580 -96.86 -12.96 -64.99
CA VAL A 580 -97.97 -12.05 -65.31
C VAL A 580 -98.41 -12.31 -66.76
N VAL A 581 -99.72 -12.44 -66.99
CA VAL A 581 -100.30 -12.69 -68.33
C VAL A 581 -101.35 -11.62 -68.61
N SER A 582 -101.30 -10.99 -69.79
CA SER A 582 -102.31 -10.03 -70.23
C SER A 582 -103.60 -10.74 -70.68
N ASN A 583 -104.76 -10.23 -70.30
CA ASN A 583 -106.09 -10.83 -70.56
C ASN A 583 -106.78 -10.30 -71.84
N ASP A 584 -106.08 -9.60 -72.72
CA ASP A 584 -106.66 -9.09 -73.97
C ASP A 584 -106.71 -10.18 -75.05
N LEU A 585 -107.91 -10.53 -75.52
CA LEU A 585 -108.23 -11.68 -76.39
C LEU A 585 -107.50 -11.72 -77.75
N ASN A 586 -106.77 -10.66 -78.11
CA ASN A 586 -106.03 -10.56 -79.38
C ASN A 586 -104.51 -10.34 -79.24
N GLN A 587 -103.91 -10.38 -78.04
CA GLN A 587 -102.44 -10.39 -77.85
C GLN A 587 -102.01 -11.30 -76.70
N LYS A 588 -101.26 -12.37 -76.98
CA LYS A 588 -100.73 -13.32 -75.98
C LYS A 588 -99.38 -12.86 -75.43
N GLU A 589 -99.40 -11.84 -74.58
CA GLU A 589 -98.20 -11.32 -73.91
C GLU A 589 -98.06 -11.89 -72.48
N GLN A 590 -96.84 -12.29 -72.11
CA GLN A 590 -96.52 -12.83 -70.79
C GLN A 590 -95.21 -12.22 -70.27
N LEU A 591 -95.15 -11.89 -68.99
CA LEU A 591 -93.93 -11.47 -68.30
C LEU A 591 -93.54 -12.52 -67.28
N TRP A 592 -92.30 -12.98 -67.32
CA TRP A 592 -91.72 -13.94 -66.39
C TRP A 592 -90.64 -13.25 -65.56
N ILE A 593 -90.71 -13.37 -64.24
CA ILE A 593 -89.78 -12.71 -63.33
C ILE A 593 -88.97 -13.77 -62.57
N TYR A 594 -87.64 -13.62 -62.57
CA TYR A 594 -86.73 -14.42 -61.78
C TYR A 594 -86.02 -13.53 -60.75
N PHE A 595 -86.17 -13.85 -59.47
CA PHE A 595 -85.45 -13.15 -58.40
C PHE A 595 -84.05 -13.75 -58.27
N LEU A 596 -83.04 -12.94 -58.58
CA LEU A 596 -81.63 -13.24 -58.32
C LEU A 596 -81.22 -12.57 -56.99
N LYS A 597 -80.07 -12.96 -56.44
CA LYS A 597 -79.66 -12.59 -55.08
C LYS A 597 -79.72 -11.07 -54.80
N ASP A 598 -79.37 -10.25 -55.79
CA ASP A 598 -79.28 -8.79 -55.67
C ASP A 598 -80.04 -8.01 -56.77
N LYS A 599 -80.79 -8.71 -57.64
CA LYS A 599 -81.49 -8.15 -58.82
C LYS A 599 -82.69 -9.01 -59.23
N SER A 600 -83.58 -8.48 -60.06
CA SER A 600 -84.63 -9.25 -60.74
C SER A 600 -84.41 -9.27 -62.25
N LEU A 601 -84.54 -10.47 -62.85
CA LEU A 601 -84.51 -10.66 -64.29
C LEU A 601 -85.95 -10.80 -64.80
N GLU A 602 -86.39 -9.85 -65.60
CA GLU A 602 -87.71 -9.78 -66.19
C GLU A 602 -87.63 -10.16 -67.68
N LEU A 603 -88.34 -11.22 -68.06
CA LEU A 603 -88.37 -11.78 -69.41
C LEU A 603 -89.77 -11.56 -70.01
N SER A 604 -89.87 -10.72 -71.04
CA SER A 604 -91.15 -10.46 -71.71
C SER A 604 -91.30 -11.30 -72.97
N PHE A 605 -92.45 -11.95 -73.07
CA PHE A 605 -92.83 -12.83 -74.16
C PHE A 605 -94.01 -12.26 -74.92
N LYS A 606 -93.96 -12.40 -76.24
CA LYS A 606 -95.06 -12.13 -77.15
C LYS A 606 -95.21 -13.34 -78.06
N ASP A 607 -96.41 -13.88 -78.15
CA ASP A 607 -96.68 -15.13 -78.89
C ASP A 607 -95.76 -16.29 -78.47
N PHE A 608 -95.48 -16.39 -77.16
CA PHE A 608 -94.60 -17.38 -76.54
C PHE A 608 -93.12 -17.32 -76.93
N ILE A 609 -92.69 -16.23 -77.57
CA ILE A 609 -91.29 -15.97 -77.94
C ILE A 609 -90.76 -14.82 -77.08
N LEU A 610 -89.59 -15.02 -76.47
CA LEU A 610 -88.89 -13.99 -75.70
C LEU A 610 -88.51 -12.85 -76.63
N PHE A 611 -89.04 -11.65 -76.42
CA PHE A 611 -88.66 -10.48 -77.23
C PHE A 611 -87.89 -9.44 -76.42
N LYS A 612 -87.96 -9.49 -75.08
CA LYS A 612 -87.31 -8.51 -74.20
C LYS A 612 -86.76 -9.15 -72.95
N VAL A 613 -85.58 -8.73 -72.56
CA VAL A 613 -84.88 -9.12 -71.32
C VAL A 613 -84.50 -7.84 -70.59
N GLU A 614 -84.94 -7.70 -69.34
CA GLU A 614 -84.58 -6.57 -68.48
C GLU A 614 -84.02 -7.07 -67.15
N GLU A 615 -82.94 -6.46 -66.70
CA GLU A 615 -82.43 -6.64 -65.33
C GLU A 615 -82.75 -5.38 -64.53
N LYS A 616 -83.41 -5.54 -63.39
CA LYS A 616 -83.66 -4.47 -62.41
C LYS A 616 -82.92 -4.71 -61.11
#